data_AF-A0A8H7LCA9-F1
#
_entry.id   AF-A0A8H7LCA9-F1
#
_cell.length_a   1.000
_cell.length_b   1.000
_cell.length_c   1.000
_cell.angle_alpha   90.00
_cell.angle_beta   90.00
_cell.angle_gamma   90.00
#
_symmetry.space_group_name_H-M   'P 1'
#
loop_
_entity.id
_entity.type
_entity.pdbx_description
1 polymer ?
#
loop_
_entity_poly.entity_id
_entity_poly.type
_entity_poly.pdbx_seq_one_letter_code
_entity_poly.pdbx_strand_id
1 'polypeptide(L)'
;MSNSHTKQVKSAVNHAISNYQLTSKSKLLRRLSPANLDKIATALIDKKQDRQLMEYIKKRDYYTKKINELLNDCGEETNPRLIQDEAEAEHFIRKRLVRDHAKVQQIKRLIEKHASFQRKAAQEQEQIIRRHQGNRSISGLKKLGSMNAATEQKQKAARDTELHDFYGRLLRQQKSYSDESEHMLRQLDVPFFCLIVEDAPELKHTNNLC
;
A
#
# COMPACT_ATOMS: atom_id res chain seq x y z
N MET A 1 18.43 -31.10 -15.24
CA MET A 1 17.47 -31.67 -14.28
C MET A 1 16.51 -32.57 -15.04
N SER A 2 16.27 -33.81 -14.59
CA SER A 2 15.40 -34.73 -15.34
C SER A 2 13.92 -34.38 -15.12
N ASN A 3 13.10 -34.48 -16.16
CA ASN A 3 11.64 -34.28 -16.08
C ASN A 3 10.97 -35.18 -15.02
N SER A 4 11.60 -36.30 -14.66
CA SER A 4 11.16 -37.21 -13.60
C SER A 4 11.29 -36.60 -12.21
N HIS A 5 12.40 -35.91 -11.93
CA HIS A 5 12.66 -35.30 -10.62
C HIS A 5 11.64 -34.20 -10.28
N THR A 6 11.37 -33.31 -11.23
CA THR A 6 10.38 -32.24 -11.06
C THR A 6 8.98 -32.79 -10.81
N LYS A 7 8.59 -33.87 -11.51
CA LYS A 7 7.31 -34.56 -11.28
C LYS A 7 7.23 -35.16 -9.87
N GLN A 8 8.32 -35.76 -9.38
CA GLN A 8 8.39 -36.32 -8.03
C GLN A 8 8.20 -35.24 -6.97
N VAL A 9 8.88 -34.10 -7.10
CA VAL A 9 8.75 -32.96 -6.19
C VAL A 9 7.33 -32.39 -6.22
N LYS A 10 6.76 -32.15 -7.41
CA LYS A 10 5.37 -31.67 -7.54
C LYS A 10 4.36 -32.61 -6.88
N SER A 11 4.50 -33.92 -7.08
CA SER A 11 3.64 -34.92 -6.45
C SER A 11 3.73 -34.88 -4.92
N ALA A 12 4.95 -34.82 -4.39
CA ALA A 12 5.19 -34.73 -2.95
C ALA A 12 4.58 -33.45 -2.33
N VAL A 13 4.74 -32.31 -3.00
CA VAL A 13 4.14 -31.02 -2.62
C VAL A 13 2.61 -31.12 -2.65
N ASN A 14 2.03 -31.68 -3.71
CA ASN A 14 0.59 -31.86 -3.84
C ASN A 14 0.02 -32.67 -2.66
N HIS A 15 0.63 -33.81 -2.34
CA HIS A 15 0.19 -34.65 -1.22
C HIS A 15 0.26 -33.92 0.12
N ALA A 16 1.33 -33.16 0.37
CA ALA A 16 1.47 -32.39 1.61
C ALA A 16 0.41 -31.27 1.70
N ILE A 17 0.16 -30.55 0.60
CA ILE A 17 -0.89 -29.52 0.52
C ILE A 17 -2.27 -30.14 0.75
N SER A 18 -2.61 -31.23 0.05
CA SER A 18 -3.89 -31.91 0.22
C SER A 18 -4.08 -32.39 1.66
N ASN A 19 -3.05 -32.99 2.26
CA ASN A 19 -3.11 -33.42 3.65
C ASN A 19 -3.34 -32.24 4.61
N TYR A 20 -2.64 -31.13 4.43
CA TYR A 20 -2.86 -29.91 5.21
C TYR A 20 -4.29 -29.36 5.04
N GLN A 21 -4.80 -29.36 3.80
CA GLN A 21 -6.15 -28.91 3.48
C GLN A 21 -7.24 -29.83 4.05
N LEU A 22 -6.97 -31.11 4.28
CA LEU A 22 -7.92 -32.02 4.93
C LEU A 22 -7.83 -31.99 6.47
N THR A 23 -6.62 -31.88 7.02
CA THR A 23 -6.39 -32.14 8.46
C THR A 23 -6.26 -30.88 9.32
N SER A 24 -5.80 -29.76 8.76
CA SER A 24 -5.59 -28.53 9.56
C SER A 24 -6.90 -27.79 9.79
N LYS A 25 -7.29 -27.60 11.06
CA LYS A 25 -8.49 -26.80 11.40
C LYS A 25 -8.27 -25.29 11.27
N SER A 26 -7.08 -24.80 11.57
CA SER A 26 -6.79 -23.37 11.66
C SER A 26 -6.39 -22.70 10.35
N LYS A 27 -5.94 -23.47 9.35
CA LYS A 27 -5.54 -22.97 8.00
C LYS A 27 -4.61 -21.74 8.03
N LEU A 28 -3.75 -21.64 9.04
CA LEU A 28 -2.81 -20.52 9.23
C LEU A 28 -1.78 -20.39 8.09
N LEU A 29 -1.43 -21.49 7.44
CA LEU A 29 -0.46 -21.53 6.34
C LEU A 29 -1.20 -21.39 5.02
N ARG A 30 -1.66 -20.16 4.75
CA ARG A 30 -2.56 -19.81 3.64
C ARG A 30 -1.98 -20.16 2.27
N ARG A 31 -0.65 -20.19 2.15
CA ARG A 31 0.03 -20.48 0.88
C ARG A 31 0.02 -21.95 0.52
N LEU A 32 -0.30 -22.84 1.46
CA LEU A 32 -0.49 -24.27 1.22
C LEU A 32 -1.83 -24.53 0.53
N SER A 33 -2.00 -24.02 -0.68
CA SER A 33 -3.18 -24.19 -1.50
C SER A 33 -2.83 -24.85 -2.83
N PRO A 34 -3.78 -25.54 -3.49
CA PRO A 34 -3.54 -26.10 -4.82
C PRO A 34 -3.09 -25.05 -5.85
N ALA A 35 -3.57 -23.80 -5.73
CA ALA A 35 -3.20 -22.70 -6.61
C ALA A 35 -1.69 -22.37 -6.58
N ASN A 36 -1.03 -22.60 -5.44
CA ASN A 36 0.40 -22.32 -5.27
C ASN A 36 1.30 -23.54 -5.51
N LEU A 37 0.75 -24.69 -5.90
CA LEU A 37 1.50 -25.95 -6.05
C LEU A 37 2.73 -25.77 -6.95
N ASP A 38 2.53 -25.23 -8.15
CA ASP A 38 3.60 -25.06 -9.12
C ASP A 38 4.65 -24.07 -8.65
N LYS A 39 4.23 -22.98 -8.02
CA LYS A 39 5.11 -21.98 -7.43
C LYS A 39 5.97 -22.58 -6.32
N ILE A 40 5.35 -23.29 -5.37
CA ILE A 40 6.04 -23.94 -4.25
C ILE A 40 7.04 -24.98 -4.77
N ALA A 41 6.63 -25.82 -5.71
CA ALA A 41 7.50 -26.86 -6.26
C ALA A 41 8.69 -26.27 -7.03
N THR A 42 8.47 -25.22 -7.81
CA THR A 42 9.54 -24.52 -8.54
C THR A 42 10.50 -23.85 -7.57
N ALA A 43 9.98 -23.11 -6.59
CA ALA A 43 10.79 -22.44 -5.56
C ALA A 43 11.63 -23.42 -4.73
N LEU A 44 11.12 -24.61 -4.41
CA LEU A 44 11.89 -25.65 -3.71
C LEU A 44 13.08 -26.14 -4.52
N ILE A 45 12.89 -26.35 -5.82
CA ILE A 45 13.96 -26.81 -6.72
C ILE A 45 15.00 -25.72 -6.89
N ASP A 46 14.57 -24.47 -7.13
CA ASP A 46 15.46 -23.33 -7.33
C ASP A 46 16.29 -23.04 -6.07
N LYS A 47 15.68 -23.17 -4.88
CA LYS A 47 16.35 -23.03 -3.58
C LYS A 47 17.13 -24.29 -3.16
N LYS A 48 17.09 -25.37 -3.94
CA LYS A 48 17.73 -26.67 -3.65
C LYS A 48 17.27 -27.29 -2.31
N GLN A 49 16.03 -27.03 -1.91
CA GLN A 49 15.40 -27.55 -0.69
C GLN A 49 14.58 -28.81 -0.93
N ASP A 50 14.49 -29.26 -2.18
CA ASP A 50 13.79 -30.47 -2.62
C ASP A 50 14.29 -31.73 -1.90
N ARG A 51 15.60 -31.88 -1.70
CA ARG A 51 16.17 -33.03 -0.95
C ARG A 51 15.73 -33.03 0.52
N GLN A 52 15.80 -31.87 1.16
CA GLN A 52 15.39 -31.67 2.55
C GLN A 52 13.91 -31.99 2.74
N LEU A 53 13.06 -31.55 1.80
CA LEU A 53 11.64 -31.89 1.79
C LEU A 53 11.43 -33.42 1.76
N MET A 54 12.13 -34.12 0.85
CA MET A 54 11.99 -35.58 0.73
C MET A 54 12.42 -36.30 2.01
N GLU A 55 13.47 -35.82 2.70
CA GLU A 55 13.87 -36.36 4.00
C GLU A 55 12.81 -36.15 5.09
N TYR A 56 12.19 -34.97 5.13
CA TYR A 56 11.12 -34.69 6.07
C TYR A 56 9.88 -35.54 5.80
N ILE A 57 9.53 -35.76 4.53
CA ILE A 57 8.39 -36.61 4.14
C ILE A 57 8.60 -38.06 4.58
N LYS A 58 9.83 -38.59 4.50
CA LYS A 58 10.15 -39.94 5.02
C LYS A 58 9.88 -40.07 6.53
N LYS A 59 9.92 -38.96 7.26
CA LYS A 59 9.71 -38.87 8.72
C LYS A 59 8.50 -37.97 9.04
N ARG A 60 7.44 -38.03 8.22
CA ARG A 60 6.33 -37.07 8.24
C ARG A 60 5.68 -36.92 9.62
N ASP A 61 5.55 -38.01 10.37
CA ASP A 61 4.84 -37.98 11.66
C ASP A 61 5.56 -37.07 12.67
N TYR A 62 6.88 -36.95 12.55
CA TYR A 62 7.69 -36.05 13.37
C TYR A 62 7.84 -34.65 12.76
N TYR A 63 7.89 -34.55 11.42
CA TYR A 63 8.19 -33.29 10.72
C TYR A 63 6.99 -32.62 10.05
N THR A 64 5.75 -33.06 10.28
CA THR A 64 4.55 -32.49 9.62
C THR A 64 4.52 -30.97 9.70
N LYS A 65 4.79 -30.39 10.88
CA LYS A 65 4.85 -28.94 11.05
C LYS A 65 5.96 -28.29 10.20
N LYS A 66 7.18 -28.85 10.22
CA LYS A 66 8.31 -28.33 9.44
C LYS A 66 8.09 -28.45 7.93
N ILE A 67 7.45 -29.52 7.46
CA ILE A 67 7.05 -29.69 6.06
C ILE A 67 6.13 -28.54 5.68
N ASN A 68 5.06 -28.34 6.46
CA ASN A 68 4.07 -27.31 6.17
C ASN A 68 4.69 -25.90 6.19
N GLU A 69 5.54 -25.60 7.16
CA GLU A 69 6.26 -24.32 7.24
C GLU A 69 7.19 -24.12 6.02
N LEU A 70 8.01 -25.12 5.68
CA LEU A 70 8.89 -25.08 4.52
C LEU A 70 8.13 -24.82 3.22
N LEU A 71 7.04 -25.56 3.00
CA LEU A 71 6.20 -25.42 1.80
C LEU A 71 5.52 -24.05 1.76
N ASN A 72 5.04 -23.54 2.90
CA ASN A 72 4.42 -22.23 2.98
C ASN A 72 5.41 -21.12 2.67
N ASP A 73 6.64 -21.21 3.19
CA ASP A 73 7.72 -20.27 2.91
C ASP A 73 8.20 -20.32 1.45
N CYS A 74 8.13 -21.48 0.81
CA CYS A 74 8.39 -21.61 -0.62
C CYS A 74 7.29 -20.99 -1.49
N GLY A 75 6.06 -20.88 -0.98
CA GLY A 75 4.96 -20.24 -1.67
C GLY A 75 4.95 -18.71 -1.57
N GLU A 76 5.83 -18.11 -0.77
CA GLU A 76 5.92 -16.66 -0.58
C GLU A 76 6.17 -15.95 -1.91
N GLU A 77 5.38 -14.92 -2.20
CA GLU A 77 5.67 -14.02 -3.31
C GLU A 77 6.74 -13.02 -2.92
N THR A 78 7.81 -13.03 -3.71
CA THR A 78 8.97 -12.18 -3.46
C THR A 78 8.97 -10.95 -4.36
N ASN A 79 8.20 -10.98 -5.44
CA ASN A 79 8.02 -9.87 -6.35
C ASN A 79 6.79 -9.06 -5.92
N PRO A 80 6.96 -7.82 -5.41
CA PRO A 80 5.85 -6.98 -4.96
C PRO A 80 4.81 -6.70 -6.06
N ARG A 81 5.20 -6.81 -7.34
CA ARG A 81 4.33 -6.59 -8.50
C ARG A 81 3.31 -7.71 -8.70
N LEU A 82 3.58 -8.90 -8.17
CA LEU A 82 2.73 -10.08 -8.30
C LEU A 82 1.83 -10.31 -7.07
N ILE A 83 1.98 -9.47 -6.04
CA ILE A 83 1.19 -9.56 -4.82
C ILE A 83 -0.16 -8.89 -5.03
N GLN A 84 -1.22 -9.71 -5.00
CA GLN A 84 -2.60 -9.26 -5.26
C GLN A 84 -3.51 -9.33 -4.02
N ASP A 85 -3.14 -10.07 -2.98
CA ASP A 85 -3.93 -10.19 -1.76
C ASP A 85 -3.30 -9.45 -0.57
N GLU A 86 -4.17 -8.94 0.31
CA GLU A 86 -3.76 -8.14 1.48
C GLU A 86 -2.88 -8.91 2.46
N ALA A 87 -3.10 -10.22 2.61
CA ALA A 87 -2.37 -11.02 3.58
C ALA A 87 -0.91 -11.24 3.15
N GLU A 88 -0.69 -11.50 1.86
CA GLU A 88 0.64 -11.58 1.27
C GLU A 88 1.35 -10.23 1.29
N ALA A 89 0.63 -9.14 1.01
CA ALA A 89 1.17 -7.78 1.10
C ALA A 89 1.60 -7.43 2.53
N GLU A 90 0.77 -7.74 3.53
CA GLU A 90 1.12 -7.52 4.93
C GLU A 90 2.37 -8.32 5.32
N HIS A 91 2.44 -9.59 4.92
CA HIS A 91 3.59 -10.43 5.18
C HIS A 91 4.86 -9.87 4.54
N PHE A 92 4.79 -9.45 3.27
CA PHE A 92 5.89 -8.85 2.53
C PHE A 92 6.39 -7.58 3.24
N ILE A 93 5.49 -6.69 3.61
CA ILE A 93 5.82 -5.43 4.31
C ILE A 93 6.54 -5.73 5.62
N ARG A 94 5.98 -6.62 6.46
CA ARG A 94 6.58 -6.99 7.76
C ARG A 94 7.97 -7.62 7.60
N LYS A 95 8.14 -8.49 6.60
CA LYS A 95 9.37 -9.28 6.43
C LYS A 95 10.49 -8.51 5.73
N ARG A 96 10.15 -7.60 4.81
CA ARG A 96 11.13 -6.91 3.95
C ARG A 96 11.18 -5.40 4.21
N LEU A 97 10.05 -4.73 4.11
CA LEU A 97 9.99 -3.26 4.19
C LEU A 97 10.32 -2.75 5.59
N VAL A 98 9.68 -3.31 6.62
CA VAL A 98 9.84 -2.86 8.02
C VAL A 98 11.22 -3.19 8.58
N ARG A 99 11.90 -4.20 8.03
CA ARG A 99 13.26 -4.58 8.46
C ARG A 99 14.34 -3.63 7.92
N ASP A 100 14.04 -2.88 6.85
CA ASP A 100 14.95 -1.90 6.30
C ASP A 100 14.76 -0.54 7.00
N HIS A 101 15.70 -0.19 7.86
CA HIS A 101 15.61 1.04 8.65
C HIS A 101 15.57 2.30 7.77
N ALA A 102 16.29 2.32 6.65
CA ALA A 102 16.33 3.47 5.77
C ALA A 102 14.97 3.70 5.11
N LYS A 103 14.33 2.62 4.61
CA LYS A 103 12.97 2.68 4.04
C LYS A 103 11.95 3.14 5.07
N VAL A 104 12.01 2.60 6.29
CA VAL A 104 11.12 3.01 7.39
C VAL A 104 11.27 4.50 7.71
N GLN A 105 12.50 5.02 7.73
CA GLN A 105 12.73 6.45 7.98
C GLN A 105 12.18 7.34 6.86
N GLN A 106 12.26 6.91 5.60
CA GLN A 106 11.65 7.63 4.47
C GLN A 106 10.12 7.73 4.63
N ILE A 107 9.47 6.61 4.97
CA ILE A 107 8.01 6.57 5.20
C ILE A 107 7.63 7.47 6.39
N LYS A 108 8.40 7.43 7.50
CA LYS A 108 8.15 8.30 8.66
C LYS A 108 8.23 9.77 8.30
N ARG A 109 9.26 10.18 7.56
CA ARG A 109 9.41 11.57 7.08
C ARG A 109 8.23 11.98 6.19
N LEU A 110 7.76 11.09 5.33
CA LEU A 110 6.57 11.33 4.51
C LEU A 110 5.34 11.58 5.40
N ILE A 111 5.08 10.69 6.37
CA ILE A 111 3.97 10.83 7.33
C ILE A 111 4.06 12.16 8.10
N GLU A 112 5.24 12.52 8.60
CA GLU A 112 5.47 13.78 9.32
C GLU A 112 5.23 15.00 8.43
N LYS A 113 5.66 14.95 7.16
CA LYS A 113 5.43 16.00 6.16
C LYS A 113 3.94 16.23 5.93
N HIS A 114 3.16 15.16 5.73
CA HIS A 114 1.70 15.22 5.57
C HIS A 114 1.00 15.73 6.84
N ALA A 115 1.40 15.24 8.01
CA ALA A 115 0.84 15.68 9.29
C ALA A 115 1.13 17.17 9.58
N SER A 116 2.30 17.66 9.17
CA SER A 116 2.65 19.09 9.24
C SER A 116 1.77 19.92 8.32
N PHE A 117 1.57 19.47 7.09
CA PHE A 117 0.71 20.13 6.10
C PHE A 117 -0.74 20.23 6.59
N GLN A 118 -1.33 19.14 7.07
CA GLN A 118 -2.71 19.13 7.61
C GLN A 118 -2.88 20.10 8.78
N ARG A 119 -1.90 20.15 9.69
CA ARG A 119 -1.91 21.09 10.82
C ARG A 119 -1.84 22.56 10.36
N LYS A 120 -0.96 22.88 9.41
CA LYS A 120 -0.84 24.24 8.85
C LYS A 120 -2.12 24.66 8.13
N ALA A 121 -2.72 23.76 7.34
CA ALA A 121 -3.98 24.00 6.65
C ALA A 121 -5.12 24.31 7.62
N ALA A 122 -5.26 23.52 8.69
CA ALA A 122 -6.27 23.76 9.73
C ALA A 122 -6.08 25.12 10.41
N GLN A 123 -4.83 25.50 10.71
CA GLN A 123 -4.52 26.81 11.29
C GLN A 123 -4.85 27.97 10.34
N GLU A 124 -4.50 27.87 9.06
CA GLU A 124 -4.80 28.91 8.06
C GLU A 124 -6.31 29.07 7.88
N GLN A 125 -7.06 27.96 7.80
CA GLN A 125 -8.52 27.98 7.74
C GLN A 125 -9.13 28.70 8.95
N GLU A 126 -8.68 28.36 10.16
CA GLU A 126 -9.16 28.99 11.38
C GLU A 126 -8.83 30.49 11.42
N GLN A 127 -7.64 30.88 10.96
CA GLN A 127 -7.26 32.30 10.85
C GLN A 127 -8.16 33.07 9.88
N ILE A 128 -8.47 32.50 8.71
CA ILE A 128 -9.40 33.13 7.74
C ILE A 128 -10.76 33.33 8.41
N ILE A 129 -11.29 32.30 9.07
CA ILE A 129 -12.59 32.39 9.77
C ILE A 129 -12.56 33.49 10.84
N ARG A 130 -11.50 33.54 11.67
CA ARG A 130 -11.37 34.54 12.75
C ARG A 130 -11.25 35.97 12.22
N ARG A 131 -10.50 36.20 11.13
CA ARG A 131 -10.36 37.55 10.51
C ARG A 131 -11.70 38.15 10.10
N HIS A 132 -12.62 37.31 9.64
CA HIS A 132 -13.95 37.72 9.17
C HIS A 132 -15.07 37.59 10.23
N GLN A 133 -14.73 37.24 11.47
CA GLN A 133 -15.67 37.25 12.61
C GLN A 133 -15.70 38.61 13.35
N GLY A 134 -14.83 39.55 12.99
CA GLY A 134 -14.65 40.83 13.67
C GLY A 134 -15.50 41.96 13.11
N ASN A 135 -16.73 42.10 13.61
CA ASN A 135 -17.33 43.35 14.10
C ASN A 135 -18.83 43.13 14.34
N ARG A 136 -19.19 42.81 15.58
CA ARG A 136 -20.60 42.72 16.00
C ARG A 136 -21.25 44.10 15.82
N SER A 137 -22.32 44.12 15.03
CA SER A 137 -23.20 45.26 14.76
C SER A 137 -23.46 46.12 16.02
N ILE A 138 -23.26 47.43 15.91
CA ILE A 138 -23.71 48.40 16.92
C ILE A 138 -25.24 48.37 16.94
N SER A 139 -25.80 47.81 18.02
CA SER A 139 -27.24 47.73 18.27
C SER A 139 -27.78 49.09 18.73
N GLY A 140 -28.76 49.66 18.02
CA GLY A 140 -29.47 50.83 18.53
C GLY A 140 -30.36 51.62 17.56
N LEU A 141 -30.12 51.63 16.24
CA LEU A 141 -30.93 52.40 15.28
C LEU A 141 -31.36 51.58 14.05
N LYS A 142 -32.64 51.65 13.67
CA LYS A 142 -33.21 50.95 12.49
C LYS A 142 -32.52 51.31 11.15
N LYS A 143 -31.99 52.54 11.00
CA LYS A 143 -31.18 52.96 9.83
C LYS A 143 -29.78 52.32 9.80
N LEU A 144 -29.25 51.91 10.94
CA LEU A 144 -28.01 51.12 11.00
C LEU A 144 -28.26 49.66 10.62
N GLY A 145 -29.49 49.15 10.74
CA GLY A 145 -29.82 47.75 10.40
C GLY A 145 -29.53 47.39 8.94
N SER A 146 -29.88 48.25 7.98
CA SER A 146 -29.61 47.99 6.55
C SER A 146 -28.13 48.17 6.19
N MET A 147 -27.44 49.14 6.80
CA MET A 147 -25.99 49.33 6.64
C MET A 147 -25.18 48.19 7.27
N ASN A 148 -25.61 47.71 8.45
CA ASN A 148 -25.02 46.57 9.13
C ASN A 148 -25.22 45.29 8.31
N ALA A 149 -26.42 45.05 7.78
CA ALA A 149 -26.70 43.90 6.90
C ALA A 149 -25.86 43.92 5.61
N ALA A 150 -25.72 45.08 4.95
CA ALA A 150 -24.87 45.21 3.77
C ALA A 150 -23.38 45.01 4.09
N THR A 151 -22.93 45.43 5.27
CA THR A 151 -21.55 45.25 5.72
C THR A 151 -21.26 43.79 6.09
N GLU A 152 -22.18 43.13 6.80
CA GLU A 152 -22.12 41.70 7.10
C GLU A 152 -22.13 40.86 5.82
N GLN A 153 -22.95 41.22 4.83
CA GLN A 153 -23.00 40.52 3.55
C GLN A 153 -21.69 40.69 2.75
N LYS A 154 -21.07 41.87 2.78
CA LYS A 154 -19.75 42.11 2.18
C LYS A 154 -18.65 41.32 2.88
N GLN A 155 -18.63 41.29 4.20
CA GLN A 155 -17.67 40.49 4.97
C GLN A 155 -17.83 38.99 4.71
N LYS A 156 -19.08 38.51 4.65
CA LYS A 156 -19.37 37.12 4.29
C LYS A 156 -18.87 36.78 2.88
N ALA A 157 -19.15 37.63 1.89
CA ALA A 157 -18.68 37.42 0.51
C ALA A 157 -17.15 37.42 0.40
N ALA A 158 -16.47 38.33 1.11
CA ALA A 158 -15.02 38.38 1.17
C ALA A 158 -14.42 37.13 1.82
N ARG A 159 -14.99 36.68 2.95
CA ARG A 159 -14.61 35.43 3.61
C ARG A 159 -14.79 34.22 2.70
N ASP A 160 -15.93 34.13 2.03
CA ASP A 160 -16.26 32.99 1.18
C ASP A 160 -15.32 32.94 -0.05
N THR A 161 -14.89 34.10 -0.56
CA THR A 161 -13.88 34.21 -1.63
C THR A 161 -12.49 33.78 -1.13
N GLU A 162 -12.05 34.29 0.02
CA GLU A 162 -10.74 33.91 0.59
C GLU A 162 -10.68 32.42 0.94
N LEU A 163 -11.78 31.86 1.46
CA LEU A 163 -11.91 30.42 1.70
C LEU A 163 -11.89 29.62 0.40
N HIS A 164 -12.56 30.09 -0.65
CA HIS A 164 -12.52 29.44 -1.97
C HIS A 164 -11.10 29.37 -2.52
N ASP A 165 -10.37 30.49 -2.49
CA ASP A 165 -8.97 30.54 -2.93
C ASP A 165 -8.07 29.64 -2.08
N PHE A 166 -8.28 29.63 -0.77
CA PHE A 166 -7.58 28.74 0.16
C PHE A 166 -7.81 27.26 -0.19
N TYR A 167 -9.06 26.83 -0.36
CA TYR A 167 -9.35 25.44 -0.74
C TYR A 167 -8.80 25.09 -2.13
N GLY A 168 -8.79 26.04 -3.06
CA GLY A 168 -8.15 25.86 -4.37
C GLY A 168 -6.63 25.67 -4.30
N ARG A 169 -5.94 26.33 -3.37
CA ARG A 169 -4.51 26.07 -3.08
C ARG A 169 -4.32 24.74 -2.35
N LEU A 170 -5.17 24.46 -1.36
CA LEU A 170 -5.13 23.24 -0.57
C LEU A 170 -5.25 21.99 -1.44
N LEU A 171 -6.23 21.97 -2.36
CA LEU A 171 -6.44 20.86 -3.27
C LEU A 171 -5.24 20.61 -4.18
N ARG A 172 -4.63 21.69 -4.72
CA ARG A 172 -3.42 21.58 -5.55
C ARG A 172 -2.25 21.00 -4.78
N GLN A 173 -2.04 21.46 -3.55
CA GLN A 173 -0.99 20.92 -2.69
C GLN A 173 -1.29 19.47 -2.32
N GLN A 174 -2.51 19.13 -1.93
CA GLN A 174 -2.89 17.76 -1.60
C GLN A 174 -2.66 16.81 -2.78
N LYS A 175 -2.95 17.23 -4.02
CA LYS A 175 -2.63 16.46 -5.22
C LYS A 175 -1.13 16.22 -5.36
N SER A 176 -0.31 17.28 -5.28
CA SER A 176 1.14 17.16 -5.36
C SER A 176 1.71 16.21 -4.29
N TYR A 177 1.18 16.26 -3.07
CA TYR A 177 1.57 15.39 -1.98
C TYR A 177 1.10 13.93 -2.18
N SER A 178 -0.04 13.73 -2.84
CA SER A 178 -0.52 12.41 -3.23
C SER A 178 0.40 11.78 -4.27
N ASP A 179 0.77 12.54 -5.31
CA ASP A 179 1.66 12.09 -6.38
C ASP A 179 3.05 11.75 -5.83
N GLU A 180 3.58 12.56 -4.91
CA GLU A 180 4.85 12.30 -4.21
C GLU A 180 4.79 11.02 -3.37
N SER A 181 3.70 10.83 -2.60
CA SER A 181 3.49 9.61 -1.81
C SER A 181 3.45 8.38 -2.70
N GLU A 182 2.68 8.42 -3.78
CA GLU A 182 2.56 7.31 -4.71
C GLU A 182 3.92 6.97 -5.32
N HIS A 183 4.65 7.98 -5.80
CA HIS A 183 5.97 7.80 -6.38
C HIS A 183 6.96 7.18 -5.38
N MET A 184 6.98 7.67 -4.14
CA MET A 184 7.83 7.11 -3.10
C MET A 184 7.45 5.66 -2.78
N LEU A 185 6.17 5.34 -2.63
CA LEU A 185 5.71 3.99 -2.32
C LEU A 185 6.00 3.00 -3.45
N ARG A 186 5.97 3.46 -4.71
CA ARG A 186 6.47 2.70 -5.87
C ARG A 186 7.97 2.44 -5.80
N GLN A 187 8.79 3.46 -5.51
CA GLN A 187 10.24 3.31 -5.36
C GLN A 187 10.62 2.37 -4.21
N LEU A 188 9.81 2.35 -3.15
CA LEU A 188 10.03 1.52 -1.98
C LEU A 188 9.60 0.05 -2.17
N ASP A 189 9.08 -0.31 -3.35
CA ASP A 189 8.58 -1.64 -3.67
C ASP A 189 7.40 -2.06 -2.78
N VAL A 190 6.53 -1.10 -2.42
CA VAL A 190 5.33 -1.42 -1.63
C VAL A 190 4.31 -2.13 -2.53
N PRO A 191 3.78 -3.29 -2.11
CA PRO A 191 2.71 -4.00 -2.84
C PRO A 191 1.52 -3.08 -3.14
N PHE A 192 0.73 -3.39 -4.16
CA PHE A 192 -0.36 -2.57 -4.71
C PHE A 192 0.06 -1.30 -5.44
N PHE A 193 1.09 -0.59 -4.97
CA PHE A 193 1.67 0.55 -5.69
C PHE A 193 2.51 0.09 -6.89
N CYS A 194 3.07 -1.12 -6.83
CA CYS A 194 3.94 -1.65 -7.87
C CYS A 194 3.22 -2.55 -8.89
N LEU A 195 1.88 -2.65 -8.84
CA LEU A 195 1.14 -3.48 -9.78
C LEU A 195 1.43 -3.01 -11.20
N ILE A 196 1.75 -3.99 -12.07
CA ILE A 196 1.84 -3.74 -13.50
C ILE A 196 0.42 -3.42 -13.95
N VAL A 197 0.15 -2.14 -14.18
CA VAL A 197 -0.91 -1.78 -15.12
C VAL A 197 -0.29 -2.09 -16.47
N GLU A 198 -0.65 -3.24 -17.06
CA GLU A 198 -0.31 -3.50 -18.44
C GLU A 198 -0.89 -2.35 -19.29
N ASP A 199 -0.04 -1.79 -20.16
CA ASP A 199 -0.27 -0.74 -21.16
C ASP A 199 -0.34 0.73 -20.71
N ALA A 200 0.85 1.35 -20.63
CA ALA A 200 1.05 2.63 -21.32
C ALA A 200 2.05 2.40 -22.46
N PRO A 201 1.67 2.58 -23.74
CA PRO A 201 2.59 2.36 -24.85
C PRO A 201 3.75 3.34 -24.72
N GLU A 202 4.96 2.81 -24.64
CA GLU A 202 6.19 3.59 -24.78
C GLU A 202 6.11 4.34 -26.11
N LEU A 203 6.00 5.67 -26.04
CA LEU A 203 6.27 6.56 -27.16
C LEU A 203 7.72 6.34 -27.57
N LYS A 204 7.92 5.41 -28.52
CA LYS A 204 9.17 5.29 -29.26
C LYS A 204 9.37 6.61 -29.98
N HIS A 205 10.21 7.48 -29.43
CA HIS A 205 10.81 8.56 -30.18
C HIS A 205 11.68 7.93 -31.27
N THR A 206 11.09 7.71 -32.44
CA THR A 206 11.84 7.53 -33.67
C THR A 206 12.48 8.88 -34.00
N ASN A 207 13.74 9.03 -33.61
CA ASN A 207 14.65 9.97 -34.25
C ASN A 207 14.84 9.51 -35.70
N ASN A 208 13.99 9.99 -36.61
CA ASN A 208 14.28 9.94 -38.03
C ASN A 208 15.07 11.20 -38.38
N LEU A 209 16.38 10.99 -38.51
CA LEU A 209 17.26 11.81 -39.33
C LEU A 209 16.73 11.82 -40.77
N CYS A 210 16.47 13.01 -41.29
CA CYS A 210 16.69 13.38 -42.68
C CYS A 210 17.38 14.75 -42.67
#